data_AF-A0A6L3F4J5-F1
#
_entry.id   AF-A0A6L3F4J5-F1
#
_cell.length_a   1.000
_cell.length_b   1.000
_cell.length_c   1.000
_cell.angle_alpha   90.00
_cell.angle_beta   90.00
_cell.angle_gamma   90.00
#
_symmetry.space_group_name_H-M   'P 1'
#
loop_
_entity.id
_entity.type
_entity.pdbx_description
1 polymer ?
#
loop_
_entity_poly.entity_id
_entity_poly.type
_entity_poly.pdbx_seq_one_letter_code
_entity_poly.pdbx_strand_id
1 'polypeptide(L)'
;MFAAVVLILFLVAAVHELGHLLVGRFARLQFYLLVIGPLRFSRENGRFQVNIQRGLGFFNGMAASIPKDTINLRRRMLLFALGGPCASLLLTGTSLLIANIFWENGRFSSTNAWIWEIALFTAITSFLFFLTSMKPGAYQNGFMADGGRIASLLKADANADSWCALVAINAAELQGVRPCAWDAAQVTLAVQLQGHSYDSLMAQLVGYQWEMDHGHFDAADVYLDAALKNRSVWMSNLYVRILLEKAYLLAWAQHNPESARSWLAQVKRNGRNNSVLFYRAEAAVQLAEGNLPKAIEAVKKGLDALKMLNSTTGMTILEAEWLQEILEIAQKDEVSN
;
A
#
# COMPACT_ATOMS: atom_id res chain seq x y z
N MET A 1 -8.16 -25.70 -22.58
CA MET A 1 -7.63 -26.06 -21.25
C MET A 1 -6.89 -24.91 -20.57
N PHE A 2 -5.80 -24.39 -21.14
CA PHE A 2 -5.01 -23.30 -20.50
C PHE A 2 -5.84 -22.06 -20.13
N ALA A 3 -6.64 -21.53 -21.05
CA ALA A 3 -7.49 -20.36 -20.78
C ALA A 3 -8.49 -20.59 -19.63
N ALA A 4 -9.07 -21.80 -19.55
CA ALA A 4 -10.01 -22.16 -18.47
C ALA A 4 -9.31 -22.21 -17.11
N VAL A 5 -8.10 -22.78 -17.05
CA VAL A 5 -7.28 -22.79 -15.83
C VAL A 5 -6.98 -21.37 -15.36
N VAL A 6 -6.55 -20.50 -16.28
CA VAL A 6 -6.28 -19.09 -15.97
C VAL A 6 -7.53 -18.38 -15.45
N LEU A 7 -8.69 -18.56 -16.10
CA LEU A 7 -9.97 -17.98 -15.64
C LEU A 7 -10.37 -18.48 -14.25
N ILE A 8 -10.16 -19.76 -13.94
CA ILE A 8 -10.46 -20.32 -12.62
C ILE A 8 -9.53 -19.73 -11.55
N LEU A 9 -8.23 -19.57 -11.84
CA LEU A 9 -7.30 -18.91 -10.93
C LEU A 9 -7.71 -17.46 -10.63
N PHE A 10 -8.14 -16.72 -11.66
CA PHE A 10 -8.69 -15.37 -11.49
C PHE A 10 -9.97 -15.36 -10.67
N LEU A 11 -10.90 -16.28 -10.93
CA LEU A 11 -12.15 -16.41 -10.19
C LEU A 11 -11.89 -16.69 -8.71
N VAL A 12 -11.01 -17.65 -8.39
CA VAL A 12 -10.66 -18.01 -7.02
C VAL A 12 -10.05 -16.83 -6.28
N ALA A 13 -9.09 -16.14 -6.89
CA ALA A 13 -8.50 -14.94 -6.30
C ALA A 13 -9.54 -13.82 -6.12
N ALA A 14 -10.39 -13.58 -7.13
CA ALA A 14 -11.45 -12.57 -7.04
C ALA A 14 -12.43 -12.84 -5.91
N VAL A 15 -12.92 -14.09 -5.78
CA VAL A 15 -13.85 -14.46 -4.71
C VAL A 15 -13.21 -14.30 -3.33
N HIS A 16 -11.93 -14.64 -3.18
CA HIS A 16 -11.18 -14.42 -1.94
C HIS A 16 -11.10 -12.93 -1.59
N GLU A 17 -10.59 -12.10 -2.50
CA GLU A 17 -10.43 -10.66 -2.24
C GLU A 17 -11.79 -9.96 -2.02
N LEU A 18 -12.83 -10.37 -2.74
CA LEU A 18 -14.19 -9.88 -2.51
C LEU A 18 -14.73 -10.29 -1.13
N GLY A 19 -14.33 -11.46 -0.62
CA GLY A 19 -14.65 -11.91 0.73
C GLY A 19 -14.19 -10.92 1.79
N HIS A 20 -12.95 -10.43 1.70
CA HIS A 20 -12.43 -9.37 2.58
C HIS A 20 -13.29 -8.11 2.53
N LEU A 21 -13.65 -7.66 1.33
CA LEU A 21 -14.42 -6.43 1.14
C LEU A 21 -15.86 -6.55 1.65
N LEU A 22 -16.52 -7.68 1.37
CA LEU A 22 -17.87 -7.96 1.83
C LEU A 22 -17.94 -7.98 3.36
N VAL A 23 -17.06 -8.75 4.00
CA VAL A 23 -17.02 -8.79 5.47
C VAL A 23 -16.57 -7.45 6.05
N GLY A 24 -15.61 -6.77 5.42
CA GLY A 24 -15.21 -5.42 5.78
C GLY A 24 -16.38 -4.44 5.77
N ARG A 25 -17.25 -4.52 4.76
CA ARG A 25 -18.44 -3.68 4.65
C ARG A 25 -19.44 -3.93 5.78
N PHE A 26 -19.63 -5.19 6.20
CA PHE A 26 -20.43 -5.54 7.37
C PHE A 26 -19.77 -5.06 8.68
N ALA A 27 -18.43 -5.10 8.74
CA ALA A 27 -17.63 -4.52 9.81
C ALA A 27 -17.49 -2.99 9.72
N ARG A 28 -18.31 -2.31 8.91
CA ARG A 28 -18.33 -0.84 8.73
C ARG A 28 -17.03 -0.23 8.19
N LEU A 29 -16.13 -1.03 7.62
CA LEU A 29 -14.98 -0.52 6.87
C LEU A 29 -15.45 -0.04 5.49
N GLN A 30 -14.74 0.92 4.93
CA GLN A 30 -15.02 1.46 3.60
C GLN A 30 -14.08 0.83 2.58
N PHE A 31 -14.65 0.38 1.46
CA PHE A 31 -13.88 -0.06 0.31
C PHE A 31 -12.88 1.02 -0.13
N TYR A 32 -11.62 0.62 -0.29
CA TYR A 32 -10.55 1.50 -0.77
C TYR A 32 -9.84 0.94 -2.01
N LEU A 33 -9.45 -0.34 -1.99
CA LEU A 33 -8.68 -0.96 -3.07
C LEU A 33 -9.09 -2.41 -3.27
N LEU A 34 -9.16 -2.82 -4.54
CA LEU A 34 -9.22 -4.21 -4.99
C LEU A 34 -8.30 -4.37 -6.18
N VAL A 35 -7.34 -5.27 -6.07
CA VAL A 35 -6.47 -5.69 -7.17
C VAL A 35 -6.73 -7.16 -7.45
N ILE A 36 -7.01 -7.48 -8.71
CA ILE A 36 -7.19 -8.85 -9.20
C ILE A 36 -6.33 -8.99 -10.46
N GLY A 37 -5.11 -9.51 -10.28
CA GLY A 37 -4.06 -9.52 -11.30
C GLY A 37 -3.81 -8.14 -11.89
N PRO A 38 -3.98 -7.90 -13.21
CA PRO A 38 -3.65 -6.62 -13.82
C PRO A 38 -4.71 -5.54 -13.53
N LEU A 39 -5.90 -5.89 -13.05
CA LEU A 39 -6.99 -4.95 -12.82
C LEU A 39 -6.92 -4.38 -11.40
N ARG A 40 -6.86 -3.06 -11.29
CA ARG A 40 -6.92 -2.31 -10.04
C ARG A 40 -8.19 -1.46 -10.03
N PHE A 41 -9.03 -1.72 -9.04
CA PHE A 41 -10.20 -0.91 -8.71
C PHE A 41 -9.87 -0.16 -7.43
N SER A 42 -9.90 1.17 -7.45
CA SER A 42 -9.66 1.99 -6.25
C SER A 42 -10.76 3.00 -6.06
N ARG A 43 -10.93 3.43 -4.80
CA ARG A 43 -11.75 4.58 -4.46
C ARG A 43 -10.85 5.69 -3.95
N GLU A 44 -10.52 6.62 -4.84
CA GLU A 44 -9.64 7.76 -4.58
C GLU A 44 -10.49 9.04 -4.63
N ASN A 45 -10.39 9.89 -3.61
CA ASN A 45 -11.20 11.13 -3.49
C ASN A 45 -12.72 10.92 -3.65
N GLY A 46 -13.23 9.80 -3.12
CA GLY A 46 -14.64 9.44 -3.21
C GLY A 46 -15.10 8.96 -4.59
N ARG A 47 -14.24 9.02 -5.62
CA ARG A 47 -14.51 8.55 -6.98
C ARG A 47 -13.98 7.13 -7.17
N PHE A 48 -14.73 6.33 -7.92
CA PHE A 48 -14.29 5.00 -8.30
C PHE A 48 -13.40 5.09 -9.54
N GLN A 49 -12.22 4.48 -9.49
CA GLN A 49 -11.26 4.46 -10.57
C GLN A 49 -10.89 3.03 -10.94
N VAL A 50 -10.73 2.78 -12.24
CA VAL A 50 -10.28 1.50 -12.78
C VAL A 50 -8.99 1.74 -13.54
N ASN A 51 -7.92 1.08 -13.11
CA ASN A 51 -6.58 1.24 -13.67
C ASN A 51 -5.97 -0.13 -13.96
N ILE A 52 -5.08 -0.19 -14.95
CA ILE A 52 -4.28 -1.40 -15.22
C ILE A 52 -2.95 -1.24 -14.49
N GLN A 53 -2.71 -2.10 -13.49
CA GLN A 53 -1.46 -2.09 -12.74
C GLN A 53 -0.42 -2.99 -13.43
N ARG A 54 0.72 -2.41 -13.78
CA ARG A 54 1.89 -3.14 -14.31
C ARG A 54 2.85 -3.43 -13.15
N GLY A 55 3.23 -4.69 -12.95
CA GLY A 55 4.36 -5.05 -12.08
C GLY A 55 4.05 -5.80 -10.78
N LEU A 56 2.79 -6.04 -10.43
CA LEU A 56 2.46 -7.11 -9.48
C LEU A 56 2.40 -8.44 -10.24
N GLY A 57 2.81 -9.54 -9.61
CA GLY A 57 2.72 -10.86 -10.23
C GLY A 57 1.31 -11.11 -10.77
N PHE A 58 1.20 -11.68 -11.98
CA PHE A 58 -0.06 -11.83 -12.73
C PHE A 58 -1.21 -12.49 -11.95
N PHE A 59 -0.90 -13.22 -10.87
CA PHE A 59 -1.83 -13.98 -10.04
C PHE A 59 -1.94 -13.48 -8.59
N ASN A 60 -1.46 -12.27 -8.29
CA ASN A 60 -1.64 -11.68 -6.95
C ASN A 60 -2.94 -10.89 -6.87
N GLY A 61 -3.60 -11.02 -5.72
CA GLY A 61 -4.73 -10.20 -5.29
C GLY A 61 -4.34 -9.27 -4.15
N MET A 62 -5.07 -8.17 -4.00
CA MET A 62 -4.99 -7.32 -2.80
C MET A 62 -6.30 -6.59 -2.59
N ALA A 63 -6.93 -6.81 -1.44
CA ALA A 63 -8.05 -6.01 -0.95
C ALA A 63 -7.60 -5.10 0.19
N ALA A 64 -8.04 -3.84 0.17
CA ALA A 64 -7.92 -2.93 1.29
C ALA A 64 -9.25 -2.25 1.58
N SER A 65 -9.57 -2.14 2.87
CA SER A 65 -10.67 -1.33 3.37
C SER A 65 -10.19 -0.49 4.54
N ILE A 66 -10.67 0.75 4.60
CA ILE A 66 -10.23 1.73 5.59
C ILE A 66 -11.31 1.93 6.67
N PRO A 67 -10.94 2.06 7.94
CA PRO A 67 -11.88 2.42 8.99
C PRO A 67 -12.32 3.88 8.89
N LYS A 68 -13.51 4.18 9.41
CA LYS A 68 -14.01 5.55 9.62
C LYS A 68 -13.64 6.11 11.00
N ASP A 69 -13.36 5.21 11.94
CA ASP A 69 -13.15 5.47 13.35
C ASP A 69 -12.33 4.30 13.92
N THR A 70 -11.73 4.50 15.09
CA THR A 70 -10.91 3.49 15.77
C THR A 70 -11.71 2.61 16.73
N ILE A 71 -13.04 2.78 16.81
CA ILE A 71 -13.89 2.08 17.78
C ILE A 71 -13.96 0.59 17.41
N ASN A 72 -13.54 -0.26 18.35
CA ASN A 72 -13.47 -1.71 18.18
C ASN A 72 -12.67 -2.15 16.93
N LEU A 73 -11.66 -1.35 16.55
CA LEU A 73 -10.93 -1.54 15.28
C LEU A 73 -10.33 -2.95 15.16
N ARG A 74 -9.71 -3.47 16.23
CA ARG A 74 -9.14 -4.83 16.25
C ARG A 74 -10.14 -5.90 15.82
N ARG A 75 -11.36 -5.86 16.39
CA ARG A 75 -12.44 -6.81 16.05
C ARG A 75 -12.87 -6.66 14.59
N ARG A 76 -12.98 -5.43 14.10
CA ARG A 76 -13.37 -5.14 12.71
C ARG A 76 -12.32 -5.62 11.72
N MET A 77 -11.05 -5.42 12.04
CA MET A 77 -9.93 -5.89 11.22
C MET A 77 -9.78 -7.42 11.27
N LEU A 78 -10.12 -8.06 12.39
CA LEU A 78 -10.20 -9.52 12.48
C LEU A 78 -11.29 -10.07 11.56
N LEU A 79 -12.49 -9.48 11.61
CA LEU A 79 -13.58 -9.85 10.70
C LEU A 79 -13.16 -9.65 9.24
N PHE A 80 -12.54 -8.51 8.91
CA PHE A 80 -12.00 -8.25 7.59
C PHE A 80 -11.01 -9.34 7.16
N ALA A 81 -10.02 -9.67 7.98
CA ALA A 81 -9.01 -10.69 7.67
C ALA A 81 -9.60 -12.09 7.50
N LEU A 82 -10.68 -12.43 8.22
CA LEU A 82 -11.40 -13.69 8.04
C LEU A 82 -12.20 -13.77 6.73
N GLY A 83 -12.56 -12.62 6.15
CA GLY A 83 -13.45 -12.55 4.99
C GLY A 83 -12.95 -13.34 3.78
N GLY A 84 -11.68 -13.20 3.41
CA GLY A 84 -11.09 -13.93 2.29
C GLY A 84 -11.06 -15.44 2.50
N PRO A 85 -10.44 -15.94 3.59
CA PRO A 85 -10.43 -17.36 3.91
C PRO A 85 -11.83 -17.99 3.98
N CYS A 86 -12.81 -17.31 4.59
CA CYS A 86 -14.19 -17.78 4.63
C CYS A 86 -14.82 -17.86 3.23
N ALA A 87 -14.60 -16.87 2.37
CA ALA A 87 -15.10 -16.88 1.00
C ALA A 87 -14.47 -18.02 0.15
N SER A 88 -13.17 -18.27 0.31
CA SER A 88 -12.50 -19.40 -0.33
C SER A 88 -13.06 -20.76 0.11
N LEU A 89 -13.33 -20.95 1.41
CA LEU A 89 -13.96 -22.18 1.89
C LEU A 89 -15.39 -22.36 1.37
N LEU A 90 -16.18 -21.28 1.33
CA LEU A 90 -17.53 -21.31 0.76
C LEU A 90 -17.50 -21.68 -0.73
N LEU A 91 -16.54 -21.13 -1.50
CA LEU A 91 -16.35 -21.48 -2.90
C LEU A 91 -15.95 -22.96 -3.08
N THR A 92 -15.06 -23.48 -2.22
CA THR A 92 -14.71 -24.90 -2.19
C THR A 92 -15.95 -25.76 -1.94
N GLY A 93 -16.70 -25.49 -0.87
CA GLY A 93 -17.88 -26.28 -0.51
C GLY A 93 -18.97 -26.26 -1.58
N THR A 94 -19.27 -25.09 -2.14
CA THR A 94 -20.27 -24.96 -3.22
C THR A 94 -19.83 -25.65 -4.50
N SER A 95 -18.54 -25.59 -4.85
CA SER A 95 -18.00 -26.27 -6.03
C SER A 95 -17.98 -27.79 -5.86
N LEU A 96 -17.66 -28.31 -4.67
CA LEU A 96 -17.79 -29.74 -4.34
C LEU A 96 -19.24 -30.21 -4.41
N LEU A 97 -20.19 -29.42 -3.91
CA LEU A 97 -21.62 -29.73 -4.01
C LEU A 97 -22.07 -29.82 -5.47
N ILE A 98 -21.65 -28.89 -6.33
CA ILE A 98 -21.93 -28.94 -7.77
C ILE A 98 -21.34 -30.21 -8.40
N ALA A 99 -20.08 -30.53 -8.13
CA ALA A 99 -19.45 -31.76 -8.64
C ALA A 99 -20.19 -33.03 -8.19
N ASN A 100 -20.59 -33.09 -6.92
CA ASN A 100 -21.33 -34.24 -6.38
C ASN A 100 -22.73 -34.39 -7.02
N ILE A 101 -23.49 -33.30 -7.19
CA ILE A 101 -24.79 -33.32 -7.88
C ILE A 101 -24.67 -33.88 -9.30
N PHE A 102 -23.61 -33.52 -10.03
CA PHE A 102 -23.42 -34.03 -11.40
C PHE A 102 -23.03 -35.51 -11.43
N TRP A 103 -22.25 -35.96 -10.45
CA TRP A 103 -21.86 -37.36 -10.31
C TRP A 103 -23.04 -38.26 -9.92
N GLU A 104 -23.73 -37.95 -8.83
CA GLU A 104 -24.76 -38.83 -8.23
C GLU A 104 -26.04 -38.91 -9.06
N ASN A 105 -26.45 -37.81 -9.70
CA ASN A 105 -27.69 -37.80 -10.49
C ASN A 105 -27.53 -38.39 -11.90
N GLY A 106 -26.43 -39.09 -12.19
CA GLY A 106 -26.15 -39.63 -13.52
C GLY A 106 -26.07 -38.57 -14.63
N ARG A 107 -25.90 -37.29 -14.25
CA ARG A 107 -25.76 -36.15 -15.17
C ARG A 107 -24.36 -36.05 -15.77
N PHE A 108 -23.43 -36.85 -15.24
CA PHE A 108 -22.12 -37.06 -15.81
C PHE A 108 -22.25 -37.82 -17.13
N SER A 109 -22.19 -37.06 -18.22
CA SER A 109 -22.11 -37.56 -19.58
C SER A 109 -20.92 -36.91 -20.27
N SER A 110 -20.49 -37.44 -21.42
CA SER A 110 -19.44 -36.82 -22.24
C SER A 110 -19.74 -35.36 -22.61
N THR A 111 -21.02 -34.98 -22.69
CA THR A 111 -21.46 -33.61 -22.99
C THR A 111 -21.29 -32.66 -21.80
N ASN A 112 -21.39 -33.14 -20.56
CA ASN A 112 -21.40 -32.32 -19.34
C ASN A 112 -20.18 -32.53 -18.43
N ALA A 113 -19.26 -33.42 -18.80
CA ALA A 113 -18.05 -33.72 -18.03
C ALA A 113 -17.24 -32.46 -17.69
N TRP A 114 -17.22 -31.48 -18.60
CA TRP A 114 -16.53 -30.21 -18.40
C TRP A 114 -17.05 -29.41 -17.19
N ILE A 115 -18.34 -29.50 -16.84
CA ILE A 115 -18.90 -28.80 -15.66
C ILE A 115 -18.33 -29.41 -14.39
N TRP A 116 -18.32 -30.74 -14.34
CA TRP A 116 -17.77 -31.49 -13.22
C TRP A 116 -16.26 -31.22 -13.07
N GLU A 117 -15.51 -31.23 -14.17
CA GLU A 117 -14.07 -30.93 -14.18
C GLU A 117 -13.78 -29.51 -13.68
N ILE A 118 -14.51 -28.50 -14.17
CA ILE A 118 -14.37 -27.11 -13.72
C ILE A 118 -14.72 -26.98 -12.24
N ALA A 119 -15.81 -27.60 -11.79
CA ALA A 119 -16.22 -27.55 -10.39
C ALA A 119 -15.17 -28.20 -9.47
N LEU A 120 -14.68 -29.39 -9.81
CA LEU A 120 -13.65 -30.06 -9.03
C LEU A 120 -12.33 -29.27 -9.02
N PHE A 121 -11.90 -28.76 -10.18
CA PHE A 121 -10.68 -27.97 -10.28
C PHE A 121 -10.79 -26.64 -9.50
N THR A 122 -11.95 -25.99 -9.55
CA THR A 122 -12.24 -24.78 -8.74
C THR A 122 -12.21 -25.10 -7.25
N ALA A 123 -12.82 -26.21 -6.82
CA ALA A 123 -12.83 -26.63 -5.43
C ALA A 123 -11.41 -26.86 -4.89
N ILE A 124 -10.59 -27.63 -5.62
CA ILE A 124 -9.20 -27.92 -5.26
C ILE A 124 -8.39 -26.63 -5.21
N THR A 125 -8.47 -25.80 -6.26
CA THR A 125 -7.70 -24.56 -6.35
C THR A 125 -8.10 -23.56 -5.25
N SER A 126 -9.39 -23.40 -4.99
CA SER A 126 -9.90 -22.54 -3.90
C SER A 126 -9.47 -23.03 -2.52
N PHE A 127 -9.44 -24.35 -2.32
CA PHE A 127 -8.98 -24.93 -1.06
C PHE A 127 -7.48 -24.74 -0.86
N LEU A 128 -6.67 -24.93 -1.91
CA LEU A 128 -5.24 -24.63 -1.85
C LEU A 128 -5.00 -23.14 -1.57
N PHE A 129 -5.77 -22.24 -2.17
CA PHE A 129 -5.70 -20.79 -1.90
C PHE A 129 -6.08 -20.45 -0.45
N PHE A 130 -7.09 -21.12 0.11
CA PHE A 130 -7.41 -21.04 1.54
C PHE A 130 -6.22 -21.48 2.42
N LEU A 131 -5.60 -22.63 2.11
CA LEU A 131 -4.46 -23.12 2.90
C LEU A 131 -3.26 -22.17 2.85
N THR A 132 -2.95 -21.61 1.67
CA THR A 132 -1.84 -20.66 1.53
C THR A 132 -2.11 -19.32 2.21
N SER A 133 -3.35 -18.83 2.19
CA SER A 133 -3.76 -17.60 2.89
C SER A 133 -3.79 -17.77 4.40
N MET A 134 -4.18 -18.94 4.90
CA MET A 134 -4.23 -19.26 6.33
C MET A 134 -2.88 -19.61 6.97
N LYS A 135 -1.79 -19.61 6.21
CA LYS A 135 -0.47 -19.87 6.79
C LYS A 135 -0.14 -18.83 7.87
N PRO A 136 0.58 -19.21 8.94
CA PRO A 136 1.05 -18.25 9.93
C PRO A 136 2.16 -17.36 9.36
N GLY A 137 2.26 -16.14 9.88
CA GLY A 137 3.34 -15.20 9.56
C GLY A 137 3.19 -14.52 8.19
N ALA A 138 4.32 -14.29 7.52
CA ALA A 138 4.42 -13.52 6.28
C ALA A 138 4.73 -14.39 5.04
N TYR A 139 4.45 -13.84 3.87
CA TYR A 139 4.96 -14.30 2.59
C TYR A 139 6.42 -13.89 2.39
N GLN A 140 7.10 -14.60 1.49
CA GLN A 140 8.52 -14.34 1.18
C GLN A 140 8.74 -12.93 0.61
N ASN A 141 7.70 -12.32 0.04
CA ASN A 141 7.71 -10.93 -0.42
C ASN A 141 7.43 -9.90 0.70
N GLY A 142 7.35 -10.35 1.96
CA GLY A 142 7.16 -9.53 3.16
C GLY A 142 5.73 -9.05 3.44
N PHE A 143 4.75 -9.43 2.61
CA PHE A 143 3.34 -9.21 2.97
C PHE A 143 2.91 -10.19 4.06
N MET A 144 2.13 -9.73 5.04
CA MET A 144 1.52 -10.62 6.01
C MET A 144 0.44 -11.49 5.36
N ALA A 145 0.44 -12.79 5.67
CA ALA A 145 -0.66 -13.67 5.29
C ALA A 145 -1.87 -13.44 6.20
N ASP A 146 -3.07 -13.76 5.71
CA ASP A 146 -4.30 -13.58 6.49
C ASP A 146 -4.29 -14.40 7.76
N GLY A 147 -3.80 -15.65 7.70
CA GLY A 147 -3.60 -16.48 8.88
C GLY A 147 -2.68 -15.86 9.92
N GLY A 148 -1.61 -15.18 9.47
CA GLY A 148 -0.73 -14.38 10.34
C GLY A 148 -1.47 -13.23 11.02
N ARG A 149 -2.26 -12.46 10.26
CA ARG A 149 -3.07 -11.35 10.79
C ARG A 149 -4.13 -11.85 11.77
N ILE A 150 -4.88 -12.89 11.40
CA ILE A 150 -5.91 -13.51 12.24
C ILE A 150 -5.28 -13.99 13.56
N ALA A 151 -4.15 -14.70 13.51
CA ALA A 151 -3.48 -15.20 14.69
C ALA A 151 -3.01 -14.06 15.62
N SER A 152 -2.41 -13.01 15.07
CA SER A 152 -1.96 -11.83 15.82
C SER A 152 -3.15 -11.10 16.48
N LEU A 153 -4.23 -10.88 15.74
CA LEU A 153 -5.46 -10.23 16.23
C LEU A 153 -6.19 -11.04 17.30
N LEU A 154 -6.23 -12.37 17.17
CA LEU A 154 -6.83 -13.26 18.17
C LEU A 154 -6.00 -13.34 19.45
N LYS A 155 -4.67 -13.34 19.33
CA LYS A 155 -3.75 -13.31 20.48
C LYS A 155 -3.71 -11.94 21.16
N ALA A 156 -4.19 -10.90 20.49
CA ALA A 156 -4.07 -9.51 20.93
C ALA A 156 -2.61 -9.16 21.29
N ASP A 157 -1.68 -9.54 20.42
CA ASP A 157 -0.26 -9.20 20.60
C ASP A 157 0.01 -7.72 20.24
N ALA A 158 1.17 -7.20 20.67
CA ALA A 158 1.54 -5.80 20.45
C ALA A 158 1.57 -5.43 18.95
N ASN A 159 1.97 -6.35 18.07
CA ASN A 159 1.99 -6.12 16.64
C ASN A 159 0.58 -5.94 16.05
N ALA A 160 -0.43 -6.63 16.60
CA ALA A 160 -1.83 -6.44 16.20
C ALA A 160 -2.28 -4.99 16.42
N ASP A 161 -1.88 -4.42 17.56
CA ASP A 161 -2.23 -3.07 17.96
C ASP A 161 -1.47 -2.02 17.15
N SER A 162 -0.17 -2.21 16.95
CA SER A 162 0.63 -1.38 16.05
C SER A 162 0.11 -1.41 14.61
N TRP A 163 -0.32 -2.56 14.11
CA TRP A 163 -0.91 -2.66 12.79
C TRP A 163 -2.28 -1.96 12.70
N CYS A 164 -3.14 -2.12 13.71
CA CYS A 164 -4.41 -1.37 13.76
C CYS A 164 -4.17 0.14 13.80
N ALA A 165 -3.15 0.60 14.53
CA ALA A 165 -2.77 2.00 14.57
C ALA A 165 -2.27 2.50 13.21
N LEU A 166 -1.43 1.71 12.53
CA LEU A 166 -1.00 2.00 11.16
C LEU A 166 -2.20 2.12 10.19
N VAL A 167 -3.18 1.23 10.30
CA VAL A 167 -4.42 1.28 9.50
C VAL A 167 -5.24 2.54 9.82
N ALA A 168 -5.32 2.95 11.08
CA ALA A 168 -6.00 4.17 11.50
C ALA A 168 -5.32 5.44 10.94
N ILE A 169 -3.99 5.49 10.96
CA ILE A 169 -3.22 6.60 10.40
C ILE A 169 -3.41 6.69 8.89
N ASN A 170 -3.33 5.57 8.17
CA ASN A 170 -3.62 5.54 6.74
C ASN A 170 -5.04 6.03 6.43
N ALA A 171 -6.02 5.72 7.28
CA ALA A 171 -7.37 6.23 7.10
C ALA A 171 -7.46 7.75 7.30
N ALA A 172 -6.76 8.30 8.31
CA ALA A 172 -6.69 9.74 8.54
C ALA A 172 -6.00 10.47 7.39
N GLU A 173 -4.88 9.92 6.89
CA GLU A 173 -4.15 10.45 5.74
C GLU A 173 -5.04 10.53 4.49
N LEU A 174 -5.81 9.47 4.20
CA LEU A 174 -6.75 9.45 3.08
C LEU A 174 -7.94 10.40 3.26
N GLN A 175 -8.23 10.81 4.49
CA GLN A 175 -9.23 11.82 4.81
C GLN A 175 -8.68 13.25 4.75
N GLY A 176 -7.43 13.43 4.33
CA GLY A 176 -6.80 14.74 4.22
C GLY A 176 -6.14 15.22 5.51
N VAL A 177 -6.07 14.38 6.55
CA VAL A 177 -5.39 14.76 7.80
C VAL A 177 -3.89 14.72 7.57
N ARG A 178 -3.26 15.89 7.76
CA ARG A 178 -1.81 16.05 7.65
C ARG A 178 -1.07 15.22 8.69
N PRO A 179 0.18 14.80 8.40
CA PRO A 179 1.02 14.09 9.35
C PRO A 179 1.04 14.71 10.73
N CYS A 180 1.33 16.01 10.88
CA CYS A 180 1.41 16.65 12.19
C CYS A 180 0.10 16.64 13.00
N ALA A 181 -1.04 16.39 12.34
CA ALA A 181 -2.37 16.36 12.93
C ALA A 181 -2.92 14.93 13.16
N TRP A 182 -2.15 13.88 12.83
CA TRP A 182 -2.52 12.52 13.23
C TRP A 182 -2.59 12.38 14.76
N ASP A 183 -3.26 11.33 15.23
CA ASP A 183 -3.29 11.00 16.65
C ASP A 183 -1.90 10.49 17.09
N ALA A 184 -1.22 11.27 17.93
CA ALA A 184 0.13 10.96 18.43
C ALA A 184 0.21 9.60 19.15
N ALA A 185 -0.86 9.16 19.82
CA ALA A 185 -0.90 7.84 20.46
C ALA A 185 -0.91 6.72 19.42
N GLN A 186 -1.64 6.92 18.30
CA GLN A 186 -1.62 5.98 17.19
C GLN A 186 -0.25 5.96 16.51
N VAL A 187 0.39 7.11 16.30
CA VAL A 187 1.72 7.18 15.68
C VAL A 187 2.75 6.43 16.53
N THR A 188 2.78 6.72 17.83
CA THR A 188 3.66 6.04 18.80
C THR A 188 3.45 4.52 18.78
N LEU A 189 2.20 4.08 18.70
CA LEU A 189 1.86 2.66 18.64
C LEU A 189 2.24 2.04 17.29
N ALA A 190 2.02 2.74 16.17
CA ALA A 190 2.31 2.25 14.83
C ALA A 190 3.80 2.01 14.61
N VAL A 191 4.67 2.95 15.03
CA VAL A 191 6.13 2.84 14.85
C VAL A 191 6.77 1.72 15.67
N GLN A 192 6.05 1.17 16.65
CA GLN A 192 6.48 -0.02 17.40
C GLN A 192 6.33 -1.33 16.59
N LEU A 193 5.70 -1.31 15.41
CA LEU A 193 5.49 -2.50 14.60
C LEU A 193 6.84 -3.14 14.20
N GLN A 194 7.10 -4.33 14.73
CA GLN A 194 8.38 -5.01 14.55
C GLN A 194 8.38 -5.97 13.34
N GLY A 195 9.59 -6.29 12.87
CA GLY A 195 9.84 -7.35 11.88
C GLY A 195 10.23 -6.84 10.50
N HIS A 196 10.37 -7.79 9.58
CA HIS A 196 10.75 -7.55 8.18
C HIS A 196 9.52 -7.73 7.28
N SER A 197 8.52 -6.86 7.45
CA SER A 197 7.29 -6.88 6.66
C SER A 197 7.09 -5.57 5.90
N TYR A 198 6.20 -5.59 4.91
CA TYR A 198 5.74 -4.38 4.25
C TYR A 198 5.16 -3.38 5.26
N ASP A 199 4.38 -3.88 6.22
CA ASP A 199 3.72 -3.05 7.23
C ASP A 199 4.73 -2.38 8.17
N SER A 200 5.81 -3.07 8.59
CA SER A 200 6.84 -2.46 9.43
C SER A 200 7.61 -1.36 8.70
N LEU A 201 7.84 -1.51 7.39
CA LEU A 201 8.43 -0.46 6.57
C LEU A 201 7.50 0.76 6.42
N MET A 202 6.20 0.52 6.23
CA MET A 202 5.20 1.58 6.20
C MET A 202 5.10 2.31 7.55
N ALA A 203 5.26 1.60 8.66
CA ALA A 203 5.34 2.21 9.99
C ALA A 203 6.55 3.15 10.14
N GLN A 204 7.72 2.78 9.61
CA GLN A 204 8.88 3.69 9.60
C GLN A 204 8.60 4.95 8.77
N LEU A 205 7.93 4.81 7.61
CA LEU A 205 7.55 5.96 6.79
C LEU A 205 6.56 6.88 7.50
N VAL A 206 5.61 6.33 8.26
CA VAL A 206 4.70 7.11 9.10
C VAL A 206 5.46 7.92 10.15
N GLY A 207 6.42 7.29 10.85
CA GLY A 207 7.28 7.99 11.81
C GLY A 207 8.07 9.13 11.16
N TYR A 208 8.70 8.86 10.01
CA TYR A 208 9.38 9.87 9.20
C TYR A 208 8.46 11.05 8.85
N GLN A 209 7.27 10.77 8.30
CA GLN A 209 6.33 11.80 7.86
C GLN A 209 5.85 12.67 9.04
N TRP A 210 5.56 12.03 10.18
CA TRP A 210 5.16 12.70 11.40
C TRP A 210 6.24 13.68 11.88
N GLU A 211 7.49 13.23 12.01
CA GLU A 211 8.59 14.07 12.48
C GLU A 211 8.96 15.17 11.49
N MET A 212 8.93 14.87 10.18
CA MET A 212 9.17 15.87 9.13
C MET A 212 8.18 17.02 9.18
N ASP A 213 6.90 16.73 9.35
CA ASP A 213 5.84 17.76 9.40
C ASP A 213 5.88 18.58 10.70
N HIS A 214 6.51 18.06 11.76
CA HIS A 214 6.84 18.81 12.98
C HIS A 214 8.17 19.57 12.90
N GLY A 215 8.95 19.39 11.83
CA GLY A 215 10.28 19.99 11.69
C GLY A 215 11.38 19.30 12.52
N HIS A 216 11.13 18.11 13.07
CA HIS A 216 12.10 17.34 13.85
C HIS A 216 12.99 16.49 12.93
N PHE A 217 13.84 17.16 12.15
CA PHE A 217 14.59 16.51 11.07
C PHE A 217 15.56 15.42 11.52
N ASP A 218 16.21 15.56 12.68
CA ASP A 218 17.09 14.53 13.22
C ASP A 218 16.31 13.26 13.58
N ALA A 219 15.12 13.41 14.17
CA ALA A 219 14.24 12.28 14.49
C ALA A 219 13.69 11.62 13.22
N ALA A 220 13.32 12.42 12.22
CA ALA A 220 12.89 11.92 10.92
C ALA A 220 13.97 11.05 10.25
N ASP A 221 15.24 11.44 10.37
CA ASP A 221 16.34 10.71 9.74
C ASP A 221 16.55 9.31 10.33
N VAL A 222 16.33 9.15 11.65
CA VAL A 222 16.39 7.86 12.35
C VAL A 222 15.43 6.85 11.72
N TYR A 223 14.22 7.28 11.37
CA TYR A 223 13.22 6.40 10.72
C TYR A 223 13.63 6.00 9.30
N LEU A 224 14.22 6.91 8.52
CA LEU A 224 14.71 6.56 7.17
C LEU A 224 15.90 5.60 7.23
N ASP A 225 16.82 5.79 8.18
CA ASP A 225 17.94 4.88 8.38
C ASP A 225 17.50 3.49 8.81
N ALA A 226 16.48 3.41 9.69
CA ALA A 226 15.85 2.14 10.05
C ALA A 226 15.20 1.47 8.82
N ALA A 227 14.50 2.23 7.99
CA ALA A 227 13.88 1.74 6.75
C ALA A 227 14.92 1.21 5.74
N LEU A 228 16.05 1.90 5.58
CA LEU A 228 17.14 1.52 4.67
C LEU A 228 17.85 0.22 5.09
N LYS A 229 17.95 -0.06 6.40
CA LYS A 229 18.52 -1.31 6.93
C LYS A 229 17.67 -2.54 6.57
N ASN A 230 16.38 -2.37 6.29
CA ASN A 230 15.45 -3.46 6.04
C ASN A 230 15.38 -3.85 4.54
N ARG A 231 16.54 -4.19 3.95
CA ARG A 231 16.72 -4.34 2.50
C ARG A 231 15.96 -5.52 1.85
N SER A 232 15.62 -6.53 2.63
CA SER A 232 15.14 -7.83 2.14
C SER A 232 13.66 -7.86 1.72
N VAL A 233 12.89 -6.81 1.99
CA VAL A 233 11.40 -6.80 1.86
C VAL A 233 10.93 -5.98 0.64
N TRP A 234 11.83 -5.63 -0.27
CA TRP A 234 11.57 -4.56 -1.24
C TRP A 234 10.67 -4.97 -2.40
N MET A 235 9.50 -4.34 -2.49
CA MET A 235 8.97 -3.97 -3.80
C MET A 235 9.77 -2.77 -4.33
N SER A 236 10.17 -2.80 -5.60
CA SER A 236 11.09 -1.81 -6.21
C SER A 236 10.71 -0.35 -5.95
N ASN A 237 9.41 -0.06 -5.87
CA ASN A 237 8.91 1.32 -5.76
C ASN A 237 9.06 1.91 -4.34
N LEU A 238 9.02 1.08 -3.30
CA LEU A 238 9.19 1.57 -1.92
C LEU A 238 10.63 1.97 -1.65
N TYR A 239 11.59 1.23 -2.20
CA TYR A 239 12.98 1.61 -2.07
C TYR A 239 13.27 2.94 -2.74
N VAL A 240 12.77 3.14 -3.98
CA VAL A 240 12.87 4.43 -4.67
C VAL A 240 12.28 5.56 -3.83
N ARG A 241 11.14 5.33 -3.18
CA ARG A 241 10.56 6.31 -2.26
C ARG A 241 11.54 6.68 -1.15
N ILE A 242 12.08 5.71 -0.41
CA ILE A 242 13.00 5.97 0.71
C ILE A 242 14.24 6.74 0.24
N LEU A 243 14.79 6.43 -0.94
CA LEU A 243 15.90 7.18 -1.52
C LEU A 243 15.55 8.66 -1.77
N LEU A 244 14.36 8.92 -2.30
CA LEU A 244 13.89 10.29 -2.56
C LEU A 244 13.65 11.08 -1.28
N GLU A 245 13.04 10.45 -0.27
CA GLU A 245 12.83 11.06 1.05
C GLU A 245 14.18 11.40 1.73
N LYS A 246 15.16 10.49 1.64
CA LYS A 246 16.52 10.71 2.18
C LYS A 246 17.23 11.85 1.44
N ALA A 247 17.17 11.88 0.11
CA ALA A 247 17.74 12.97 -0.68
C ALA A 247 17.11 14.32 -0.31
N TYR A 248 15.77 14.37 -0.17
CA TYR A 248 15.08 15.58 0.24
C TYR A 248 15.50 16.04 1.64
N LEU A 249 15.47 15.16 2.65
CA LEU A 249 15.83 15.50 4.03
C LEU A 249 17.26 16.07 4.11
N LEU A 250 18.22 15.44 3.43
CA LEU A 250 19.61 15.89 3.42
C LEU A 250 19.78 17.28 2.78
N ALA A 251 19.08 17.55 1.68
CA ALA A 251 19.17 18.84 1.00
C ALA A 251 18.44 19.95 1.78
N TRP A 252 17.20 19.68 2.19
CA TRP A 252 16.30 20.65 2.78
C TRP A 252 16.65 20.97 4.23
N ALA A 253 16.81 19.93 5.06
CA ALA A 253 16.98 20.11 6.50
C ALA A 253 18.45 20.19 6.94
N GLN A 254 19.32 19.41 6.30
CA GLN A 254 20.73 19.32 6.71
C GLN A 254 21.68 20.17 5.84
N HIS A 255 21.14 20.88 4.84
CA HIS A 255 21.91 21.69 3.89
C HIS A 255 23.15 20.97 3.32
N ASN A 256 22.99 19.67 3.01
CA ASN A 256 24.05 18.81 2.52
C ASN A 256 23.78 18.40 1.06
N PRO A 257 24.02 19.30 0.09
CA PRO A 257 23.70 19.06 -1.31
C PRO A 257 24.49 17.89 -1.92
N GLU A 258 25.75 17.69 -1.51
CA GLU A 258 26.60 16.62 -2.02
C GLU A 258 26.03 15.23 -1.70
N SER A 259 25.69 15.00 -0.43
CA SER A 259 25.09 13.73 0.00
C SER A 259 23.71 13.55 -0.61
N ALA A 260 22.88 14.60 -0.60
CA ALA A 260 21.56 14.57 -1.19
C ALA A 260 21.58 14.21 -2.69
N ARG A 261 22.52 14.76 -3.45
CA ARG A 261 22.73 14.43 -4.87
C ARG A 261 23.15 12.97 -5.07
N SER A 262 24.03 12.46 -4.21
CA SER A 262 24.43 11.04 -4.24
C SER A 262 23.22 10.10 -4.06
N TRP A 263 22.33 10.41 -3.13
CA TRP A 263 21.09 9.65 -2.92
C TRP A 263 20.14 9.75 -4.11
N LEU A 264 19.93 10.96 -4.64
CA LEU A 264 19.04 11.19 -5.79
C LEU A 264 19.53 10.48 -7.06
N ALA A 265 20.85 10.43 -7.27
CA ALA A 265 21.47 9.78 -8.42
C ALA A 265 21.24 8.26 -8.47
N GLN A 266 20.92 7.62 -7.34
CA GLN A 266 20.58 6.19 -7.29
C GLN A 266 19.21 5.89 -7.93
N VAL A 267 18.35 6.90 -8.10
CA VAL A 267 17.02 6.75 -8.68
C VAL A 267 17.10 6.80 -10.21
N LYS A 268 16.77 5.69 -10.87
CA LYS A 268 16.72 5.63 -12.34
C LYS A 268 15.63 6.54 -12.90
N ARG A 269 16.00 7.50 -13.74
CA ARG A 269 15.06 8.39 -14.43
C ARG A 269 14.39 7.65 -15.58
N ASN A 270 13.09 7.46 -15.49
CA ASN A 270 12.28 7.02 -16.62
C ASN A 270 11.59 8.26 -17.19
N GLY A 271 12.14 8.80 -18.28
CA GLY A 271 11.81 10.11 -18.86
C GLY A 271 10.35 10.35 -19.32
N ARG A 272 9.39 9.53 -18.89
CA ARG A 272 7.96 9.69 -19.19
C ARG A 272 7.05 9.89 -17.98
N ASN A 273 7.52 9.77 -16.72
CA ASN A 273 6.75 10.12 -15.51
C ASN A 273 7.62 10.01 -14.26
N ASN A 274 8.25 11.11 -13.83
CA ASN A 274 8.84 11.17 -12.50
C ASN A 274 7.74 11.45 -11.48
N SER A 275 7.85 10.88 -10.27
CA SER A 275 6.87 11.11 -9.20
C SER A 275 7.00 12.52 -8.62
N VAL A 276 5.97 12.97 -7.90
CA VAL A 276 6.01 14.22 -7.11
C VAL A 276 7.22 14.25 -6.17
N LEU A 277 7.47 13.13 -5.47
CA LEU A 277 8.63 12.96 -4.57
C LEU A 277 9.96 13.19 -5.28
N PHE A 278 10.09 12.76 -6.54
CA PHE A 278 11.30 13.01 -7.32
C PHE A 278 11.50 14.51 -7.54
N TYR A 279 10.44 15.20 -7.97
CA TYR A 279 10.52 16.63 -8.24
C TYR A 279 10.76 17.44 -6.96
N ARG A 280 10.18 17.06 -5.82
CA ARG A 280 10.48 17.67 -4.51
C ARG A 280 11.94 17.47 -4.12
N ALA A 281 12.45 16.24 -4.19
CA ALA A 281 13.85 15.97 -3.87
C ALA A 281 14.81 16.73 -4.80
N GLU A 282 14.56 16.72 -6.11
CA GLU A 282 15.34 17.47 -7.09
C GLU A 282 15.31 18.98 -6.80
N ALA A 283 14.13 19.54 -6.51
CA ALA A 283 13.99 20.95 -6.20
C ALA A 283 14.80 21.36 -4.97
N ALA A 284 14.73 20.59 -3.88
CA ALA A 284 15.51 20.83 -2.67
C ALA A 284 17.02 20.73 -2.93
N VAL A 285 17.47 19.72 -3.69
CA VAL A 285 18.89 19.57 -4.06
C VAL A 285 19.37 20.76 -4.90
N GLN A 286 18.62 21.17 -5.92
CA GLN A 286 19.02 22.30 -6.77
C GLN A 286 19.05 23.61 -5.98
N LEU A 287 18.11 23.81 -5.06
CA LEU A 287 18.10 24.97 -4.16
C LEU A 287 19.34 24.98 -3.27
N ALA A 288 19.66 23.85 -2.61
CA ALA A 288 20.84 23.74 -1.75
C ALA A 288 22.17 23.91 -2.51
N GLU A 289 22.19 23.70 -3.82
CA GLU A 289 23.35 23.96 -4.70
C GLU A 289 23.41 25.40 -5.25
N GLY A 290 22.42 26.24 -4.96
CA GLY A 290 22.32 27.59 -5.51
C GLY A 290 21.86 27.65 -6.97
N ASN A 291 21.39 26.54 -7.54
CA ASN A 291 20.87 26.47 -8.91
C ASN A 291 19.40 26.90 -8.98
N LEU A 292 19.11 28.16 -8.63
CA LEU A 292 17.74 28.68 -8.45
C LEU A 292 16.81 28.43 -9.65
N PRO A 293 17.23 28.66 -10.92
CA PRO A 293 16.34 28.42 -12.07
C PRO A 293 15.91 26.96 -12.20
N LYS A 294 16.81 26.02 -11.88
CA LYS A 294 16.51 24.57 -11.93
C LYS A 294 15.64 24.14 -10.75
N ALA A 295 15.83 24.74 -9.57
CA ALA A 295 14.95 24.50 -8.42
C ALA A 295 13.51 24.90 -8.76
N ILE A 296 13.32 26.10 -9.32
CA ILE A 296 12.01 26.62 -9.74
C ILE A 296 11.38 25.72 -10.82
N GLU A 297 12.17 25.27 -11.81
CA GLU A 297 11.69 24.34 -12.85
C GLU A 297 11.22 23.01 -12.26
N ALA A 298 11.98 22.45 -11.31
CA ALA A 298 11.63 21.22 -10.63
C ALA A 298 10.35 21.38 -9.78
N VAL A 299 10.20 22.49 -9.07
CA VAL A 299 8.97 22.78 -8.31
C VAL A 299 7.75 22.81 -9.22
N LYS A 300 7.81 23.54 -10.33
CA LYS A 300 6.69 23.65 -11.29
C LYS A 300 6.26 22.27 -11.79
N LYS A 301 7.22 21.41 -12.14
CA LYS A 301 6.95 20.02 -12.55
C LYS A 301 6.34 19.19 -11.41
N GLY A 302 6.78 19.38 -10.17
CA GLY A 302 6.20 18.74 -8.99
C GLY A 302 4.75 19.14 -8.74
N LEU A 303 4.44 20.43 -8.80
CA LEU A 303 3.09 20.97 -8.65
C LEU A 303 2.16 20.50 -9.77
N ASP A 304 2.64 20.44 -11.01
CA ASP A 304 1.85 19.90 -12.12
C ASP A 304 1.62 18.39 -11.97
N ALA A 305 2.61 17.63 -11.51
CA ALA A 305 2.43 16.22 -11.17
C ALA A 305 1.40 16.01 -10.05
N LEU A 306 1.37 16.87 -9.02
CA LEU A 306 0.34 16.84 -7.97
C LEU A 306 -1.06 17.10 -8.54
N LYS A 307 -1.23 18.09 -9.41
CA LYS A 307 -2.51 18.35 -10.08
C LYS A 307 -2.99 17.15 -10.89
N MET A 308 -2.07 16.46 -11.57
CA MET A 308 -2.40 15.26 -12.35
C MET A 308 -2.82 14.06 -11.48
N LEU A 309 -2.29 13.94 -10.25
CA LEU A 309 -2.74 12.91 -9.30
C LEU A 309 -4.21 13.09 -8.91
N ASN A 310 -4.73 14.32 -8.93
CA ASN A 310 -6.11 14.65 -8.58
C ASN A 310 -6.56 14.00 -7.26
N SER A 311 -5.66 14.01 -6.27
CA SER A 311 -5.78 13.39 -4.95
C SER A 311 -5.66 14.46 -3.86
N THR A 312 -6.46 14.36 -2.78
CA THR A 312 -6.48 15.33 -1.66
C THR A 312 -6.27 14.61 -0.33
N THR A 313 -5.21 13.83 -0.27
CA THR A 313 -4.69 13.21 0.96
C THR A 313 -3.89 14.21 1.80
N GLY A 314 -3.68 13.89 3.08
CA GLY A 314 -2.85 14.68 3.98
C GLY A 314 -1.43 14.87 3.45
N MET A 315 -0.85 13.83 2.84
CA MET A 315 0.46 13.94 2.20
C MET A 315 0.45 14.82 0.97
N THR A 316 -0.55 14.73 0.08
CA THR A 316 -0.59 15.61 -1.10
C THR A 316 -0.73 17.08 -0.74
N ILE A 317 -1.39 17.40 0.39
CA ILE A 317 -1.44 18.77 0.93
C ILE A 317 -0.04 19.19 1.37
N LEU A 318 0.61 18.38 2.20
CA LEU A 318 1.96 18.66 2.70
C LEU A 318 3.01 18.77 1.58
N GLU A 319 2.94 17.90 0.58
CA GLU A 319 3.83 17.95 -0.59
C GLU A 319 3.67 19.25 -1.38
N ALA A 320 2.45 19.78 -1.50
CA ALA A 320 2.21 21.06 -2.14
C ALA A 320 2.82 22.21 -1.33
N GLU A 321 2.68 22.18 -0.01
CA GLU A 321 3.26 23.19 0.89
C GLU A 321 4.79 23.19 0.82
N TRP A 322 5.45 22.04 0.95
CA TRP A 322 6.91 21.93 0.83
C TRP A 322 7.44 22.41 -0.51
N LEU A 323 6.76 22.09 -1.61
CA LEU A 323 7.13 22.60 -2.94
C LEU A 323 6.97 24.12 -3.02
N GLN A 324 5.91 24.67 -2.43
CA GLN A 324 5.66 26.11 -2.41
C GLN A 324 6.69 26.87 -1.56
N GLU A 325 7.08 26.32 -0.41
CA GLU A 325 8.15 26.88 0.43
C GLU A 325 9.49 26.94 -0.32
N ILE A 326 9.87 25.86 -1.03
CA ILE A 326 11.08 25.86 -1.88
C ILE A 326 11.00 26.96 -2.94
N LEU A 327 9.83 27.16 -3.56
CA LEU A 327 9.62 28.17 -4.59
C LEU A 327 9.80 29.59 -4.04
N GLU A 328 9.21 29.87 -2.88
CA GLU A 328 9.29 31.19 -2.24
C GLU A 328 10.74 31.54 -1.88
N ILE A 329 11.50 30.60 -1.33
CA ILE A 329 12.93 30.78 -1.04
C ILE A 329 13.71 31.02 -2.33
N ALA A 330 13.52 30.16 -3.34
CA ALA A 330 14.25 30.27 -4.60
C ALA A 330 14.01 31.61 -5.32
N GLN A 331 12.77 32.11 -5.32
CA GLN A 331 12.41 33.40 -5.93
C GLN A 331 12.99 34.59 -5.16
N LYS A 332 12.98 34.52 -3.82
CA LYS A 332 13.56 35.57 -2.99
C LYS A 332 15.07 35.71 -3.20
N ASP A 333 15.77 34.58 -3.29
CA ASP A 333 17.21 34.54 -3.51
C ASP A 333 17.60 34.93 -4.95
N GLU A 334 16.71 34.72 -5.94
CA GLU A 334 16.92 35.15 -7.33
C GLU A 334 16.83 36.67 -7.48
N VAL A 335 15.95 37.33 -6.74
CA VAL A 335 15.81 38.80 -6.73
C VAL A 335 16.93 39.48 -5.94
N SER A 336 17.60 38.76 -5.04
CA SER A 336 18.66 39.29 -4.17
C SER A 336 20.07 39.17 -4.76
N ASN A 337 20.23 38.47 -5.89
CA ASN A 337 21.50 38.27 -6.61
C ASN A 337 21.59 39.13 -7.88
#